data_AF-A0A9D3LKS8-F1
#
_entry.id   AF-A0A9D3LKS8-F1
#
_cell.length_a   1.000
_cell.length_b   1.000
_cell.length_c   1.000
_cell.angle_alpha   90.00
_cell.angle_beta   90.00
_cell.angle_gamma   90.00
#
_symmetry.space_group_name_H-M   'P 1'
#
loop_
_entity.id
_entity.type
_entity.pdbx_description
1 polymer ?
#
loop_
_entity_poly.entity_id
_entity_poly.type
_entity_poly.pdbx_seq_one_letter_code
_entity_poly.pdbx_strand_id
1 'polypeptide(L)'
;MQGDWSGEGELSGHWLLPRHINLTMLRDDRPIPDEELIFGEVLPNGDGTYQTRRTLSISSEIAREKHRYTCSVTHLALDNKLDINWGI
;
A
#
# COMPACT_ATOMS: atom_id res chain seq x y z
N MET A 1 3.32 26.92 7.76
CA MET A 1 4.49 26.73 6.88
C MET A 1 4.26 25.41 6.17
N GLN A 2 3.71 25.47 4.96
CA GLN A 2 3.49 24.35 4.06
C GLN A 2 4.79 24.14 3.28
N GLY A 3 5.35 22.93 3.30
CA GLY A 3 6.52 22.58 2.50
C GLY A 3 6.07 21.78 1.30
N ASP A 4 6.06 22.43 0.14
CA ASP A 4 6.00 21.77 -1.16
C ASP A 4 7.25 20.90 -1.33
N TRP A 5 7.07 19.59 -1.46
CA TRP A 5 8.15 18.68 -1.84
C TRP A 5 8.03 18.39 -3.33
N SER A 6 8.85 19.08 -4.11
CA SER A 6 9.16 18.77 -5.50
C SER A 6 10.53 18.07 -5.53
N GLY A 7 10.52 16.75 -5.76
CA GLY A 7 11.74 15.96 -5.84
C GLY A 7 11.45 14.56 -6.39
N GLU A 8 11.66 14.38 -7.68
CA GLU A 8 11.65 13.08 -8.36
C GLU A 8 12.94 12.33 -7.98
N GLY A 9 12.79 11.19 -7.31
CA GLY A 9 13.86 10.23 -7.10
C GLY A 9 13.47 8.91 -7.74
N GLU A 10 14.00 8.62 -8.92
CA GLU A 10 13.76 7.37 -9.65
C GLU A 10 14.73 6.29 -9.17
N LEU A 11 14.26 5.34 -8.37
CA LEU A 11 14.96 4.06 -8.20
C LEU A 11 14.69 3.24 -9.46
N SER A 12 15.50 3.48 -10.48
CA SER A 12 15.39 2.81 -11.77
C SER A 12 15.86 1.37 -11.62
N GLY A 13 14.92 0.43 -11.73
CA GLY A 13 15.30 -0.90 -12.11
C GLY A 13 14.19 -1.62 -12.86
N HIS A 14 14.68 -2.46 -13.77
CA HIS A 14 13.95 -3.01 -14.88
C HIS A 14 13.28 -4.31 -14.41
N TRP A 15 12.13 -4.23 -13.75
CA TRP A 15 11.40 -5.42 -13.30
C TRP A 15 10.00 -5.47 -13.91
N LEU A 16 9.89 -6.25 -15.00
CA LEU A 16 8.65 -6.60 -15.65
C LEU A 16 7.93 -7.68 -14.82
N LEU A 17 6.65 -7.43 -14.51
CA LEU A 17 5.52 -8.38 -14.38
C LEU A 17 4.68 -8.30 -13.07
N PRO A 18 3.34 -8.38 -13.17
CA PRO A 18 2.39 -8.01 -12.11
C PRO A 18 1.93 -9.12 -11.15
N ARG A 19 2.43 -10.36 -11.28
CA ARG A 19 1.65 -11.54 -10.83
C ARG A 19 1.74 -11.91 -9.34
N HIS A 20 2.59 -11.26 -8.56
CA HIS A 20 2.76 -11.65 -7.14
C HIS A 20 3.06 -10.47 -6.22
N ILE A 21 2.26 -9.40 -6.31
CA ILE A 21 2.22 -8.37 -5.27
C ILE A 21 1.14 -8.74 -4.25
N ASN A 22 1.53 -9.02 -3.02
CA ASN A 22 0.65 -9.25 -1.88
C ASN A 22 0.63 -8.01 -1.00
N LEU A 23 -0.58 -7.50 -0.75
CA LEU A 23 -0.85 -6.35 0.12
C LEU A 23 -1.56 -6.86 1.37
N THR A 24 -0.95 -6.68 2.54
CA THR A 24 -1.54 -7.01 3.84
C THR A 24 -1.73 -5.74 4.64
N MET A 25 -2.91 -5.55 5.24
CA MET A 25 -3.17 -4.44 6.15
C MET A 25 -3.36 -4.94 7.57
N LEU A 26 -2.75 -4.23 8.51
CA LEU A 26 -2.87 -4.46 9.94
C LEU A 26 -3.47 -3.23 10.61
N ARG A 27 -4.32 -3.46 11.62
CA ARG A 27 -4.75 -2.45 12.61
C ARG A 27 -4.24 -2.91 13.97
N ASP A 28 -3.38 -2.11 14.59
CA ASP A 28 -2.71 -2.43 15.86
C ASP A 28 -2.05 -3.81 15.85
N ASP A 29 -1.28 -4.07 14.79
CA ASP A 29 -0.60 -5.35 14.49
C ASP A 29 -1.52 -6.56 14.28
N ARG A 30 -2.84 -6.36 14.23
CA ARG A 30 -3.81 -7.42 13.93
C ARG A 30 -4.23 -7.36 12.45
N PRO A 31 -4.28 -8.49 11.75
CA PRO A 31 -4.69 -8.51 10.34
C PRO A 31 -6.13 -8.03 10.19
N ILE A 32 -6.34 -7.20 9.19
CA ILE A 32 -7.67 -6.77 8.77
C ILE A 32 -8.18 -7.79 7.74
N PRO A 33 -9.40 -8.32 7.90
CA PRO A 33 -10.00 -9.26 6.95
C PRO A 33 -10.13 -8.66 5.55
N ASP A 34 -9.97 -9.49 4.52
CA ASP A 34 -10.06 -9.06 3.12
C ASP A 34 -11.47 -8.51 2.78
N GLU A 35 -12.51 -8.90 3.52
CA GLU A 35 -13.88 -8.39 3.36
C GLU A 35 -14.02 -6.91 3.76
N GLU A 36 -13.15 -6.40 4.64
CA GLU A 36 -13.11 -4.99 5.04
C GLU A 36 -12.25 -4.14 4.07
N LEU A 37 -11.59 -4.79 3.11
CA LEU A 37 -10.69 -4.16 2.15
C LEU A 37 -11.32 -4.09 0.76
N ILE A 38 -11.19 -2.93 0.12
CA ILE A 38 -11.62 -2.73 -1.26
C ILE A 38 -10.40 -2.94 -2.16
N PHE A 39 -10.46 -3.98 -2.99
CA PHE A 39 -9.46 -4.25 -4.02
C PHE A 39 -9.79 -3.45 -5.29
N GLY A 40 -8.87 -2.56 -5.68
CA GLY A 40 -8.92 -1.85 -6.95
C GLY A 40 -8.36 -2.69 -8.10
N GLU A 41 -8.75 -2.34 -9.31
CA GLU A 41 -8.26 -3.03 -10.51
C GLU A 41 -6.73 -2.93 -10.65
N VAL A 42 -6.16 -3.94 -11.30
CA VAL A 42 -4.76 -3.90 -11.74
C VAL A 42 -4.72 -3.15 -13.07
N LEU A 43 -4.12 -1.96 -13.07
CA LEU A 43 -4.07 -1.08 -14.23
C LEU A 43 -2.65 -1.07 -14.83
N PRO A 44 -2.49 -1.06 -16.17
CA PRO A 44 -1.19 -0.89 -16.80
C PRO A 44 -0.74 0.58 -16.73
N ASN A 45 0.58 0.82 -16.57
CA ASN A 45 1.17 2.17 -16.51
C ASN A 45 1.73 2.65 -17.87
N GLY A 46 1.72 1.81 -18.91
CA GLY A 46 2.20 2.16 -20.26
C GLY A 46 3.72 2.06 -20.47
N ASP A 47 4.48 1.82 -19.40
CA ASP A 47 5.94 1.60 -19.37
C ASP A 47 6.33 0.12 -19.21
N GLY A 48 5.35 -0.78 -19.30
CA GLY A 48 5.53 -2.22 -19.05
C GLY A 48 5.33 -2.64 -17.58
N THR A 49 5.04 -1.68 -16.68
CA THR A 49 4.67 -1.94 -15.30
C THR A 49 3.14 -1.87 -15.08
N TYR A 50 2.72 -2.29 -13.90
CA TYR A 50 1.31 -2.31 -13.48
C TYR A 50 1.17 -1.67 -12.10
N GLN A 51 0.00 -1.11 -11.83
CA GLN A 51 -0.39 -0.59 -10.53
C GLN A 51 -1.60 -1.34 -10.00
N THR A 52 -1.72 -1.45 -8.68
CA THR A 52 -2.89 -1.96 -7.98
C THR A 52 -3.11 -1.15 -6.70
N ARG A 53 -4.33 -1.15 -6.16
CA ARG A 53 -4.67 -0.43 -4.94
C ARG A 53 -5.49 -1.32 -4.01
N ARG A 54 -5.12 -1.39 -2.73
CA ARG A 54 -6.02 -1.86 -1.65
C ARG A 54 -6.39 -0.68 -0.77
N THR A 55 -7.69 -0.51 -0.53
CA THR A 55 -8.22 0.60 0.27
C THR A 55 -8.95 0.05 1.50
N LEU A 56 -8.66 0.59 2.67
CA LEU A 56 -9.43 0.36 3.89
C LEU A 56 -10.35 1.55 4.14
N SER A 57 -11.65 1.29 4.29
CA SER A 57 -12.62 2.31 4.69
C SER A 57 -12.75 2.34 6.21
N ILE A 58 -12.37 3.44 6.84
CA ILE A 58 -12.43 3.61 8.29
C ILE A 58 -13.70 4.40 8.63
N SER A 59 -14.55 3.84 9.50
CA SER A 59 -15.75 4.54 9.98
C SER A 59 -15.40 5.70 10.90
N SER A 60 -16.31 6.66 11.06
CA SER A 60 -16.10 7.82 11.93
C SER A 60 -15.99 7.46 13.42
N GLU A 61 -16.51 6.31 13.84
CA GLU A 61 -16.38 5.79 15.21
C GLU A 61 -14.96 5.28 15.46
N ILE A 62 -14.45 4.43 14.55
CA ILE A 62 -13.09 3.89 14.63
C ILE A 62 -12.05 5.01 14.47
N ALA A 63 -12.30 6.00 13.62
CA ALA A 63 -11.41 7.14 13.44
C ALA A 63 -11.27 8.04 14.68
N ARG A 64 -12.20 7.95 15.65
CA ARG A 64 -12.07 8.66 16.94
C ARG A 64 -11.13 7.93 17.89
N GLU A 65 -10.92 6.64 17.67
CA GLU A 65 -9.95 5.82 18.39
C GLU A 65 -8.61 5.93 17.67
N LYS A 66 -7.55 6.23 18.42
CA LYS A 66 -6.20 6.32 17.84
C LYS A 66 -5.70 4.91 17.54
N HIS A 67 -5.64 4.58 16.26
CA HIS A 67 -5.18 3.27 15.79
C HIS A 67 -3.93 3.40 14.93
N ARG A 68 -3.08 2.38 15.01
CA ARG A 68 -1.94 2.27 14.12
C ARG A 68 -2.26 1.33 12.98
N TYR A 69 -2.18 1.85 11.75
CA TYR A 69 -2.35 1.06 10.55
C TYR A 69 -1.00 0.74 9.93
N THR A 70 -0.83 -0.48 9.46
CA THR A 70 0.39 -0.90 8.76
C THR A 70 0.01 -1.61 7.48
N CYS A 71 0.51 -1.11 6.36
CA CYS A 71 0.40 -1.77 5.06
C CYS A 71 1.73 -2.41 4.72
N SER A 72 1.71 -3.72 4.56
CA SER A 72 2.83 -4.54 4.14
C SER A 72 2.67 -4.91 2.68
N VAL A 73 3.67 -4.58 1.87
CA VAL A 73 3.77 -4.99 0.47
C VAL A 73 4.86 -6.04 0.35
N THR A 74 4.51 -7.19 -0.22
CA THR A 74 5.46 -8.23 -0.59
C THR A 74 5.35 -8.47 -2.09
N HIS A 75 6.48 -8.46 -2.78
CA HIS A 75 6.55 -8.70 -4.22
C HIS A 75 7.61 -9.75 -4.46
N LEU A 76 7.35 -10.79 -5.26
CA LEU A 76 8.35 -11.85 -5.49
C LEU A 76 9.69 -11.35 -6.04
N ALA A 77 9.72 -10.21 -6.75
CA ALA A 77 10.98 -9.64 -7.24
C ALA A 77 11.65 -8.70 -6.22
N LEU A 78 10.94 -8.31 -5.16
CA LEU A 78 11.56 -7.72 -3.99
C LEU A 78 11.86 -8.89 -3.04
N ASP A 79 13.13 -9.27 -2.89
CA ASP A 79 13.59 -10.11 -1.75
C ASP A 79 13.29 -9.45 -0.39
N ASN A 80 12.66 -8.28 -0.38
CA ASN A 80 12.44 -7.38 0.74
C ASN A 80 10.93 -7.06 0.89
N LYS A 81 10.46 -7.09 2.13
CA LYS A 81 9.11 -6.62 2.50
C LYS A 81 9.14 -5.11 2.72
N LEU A 82 8.19 -4.38 2.13
CA LEU A 82 8.02 -2.94 2.39
C LEU A 82 6.88 -2.73 3.37
N ASP A 83 7.17 -2.14 4.54
CA ASP A 83 6.18 -1.78 5.55
C ASP A 83 5.97 -0.27 5.61
N ILE A 84 4.73 0.16 5.42
CA ILE A 84 4.30 1.55 5.54
C ILE A 84 3.37 1.67 6.74
N ASN A 85 3.66 2.60 7.64
CA ASN A 85 2.93 2.78 8.89
C ASN A 85 2.24 4.15 8.93
N TRP A 86 0.95 4.16 9.26
CA TRP A 86 0.15 5.37 9.42
C TRP A 86 -0.50 5.37 10.80
N GLY A 87 -0.27 6.43 11.58
CA GLY A 87 -1.06 6.73 12.78
C GLY A 87 -2.17 7.71 12.42
N ILE A 88 -3.42 7.35 12.72
CA ILE A 88 -4.61 8.20 12.54
C ILE A 88 -5.20 8.50 13.92
#